data_AF-A0A1J4QEJ8-F1
#
_entry.id   AF-A0A1J4QEJ8-F1
#
_cell.length_a   1.000
_cell.length_b   1.000
_cell.length_c   1.000
_cell.angle_alpha   90.00
_cell.angle_beta   90.00
_cell.angle_gamma   90.00
#
_symmetry.space_group_name_H-M   'P 1'
#
loop_
_entity.id
_entity.type
_entity.pdbx_description
1 polymer ?
#
loop_
_entity_poly.entity_id
_entity_poly.type
_entity_poly.pdbx_seq_one_letter_code
_entity_poly.pdbx_strand_id
1 'polypeptide(L)'
;MNRERGFTTLTVTLMLVSILVSVSVFIGKALVSEKRIALNEIEYRVAYAAAEKGVAEAIAMLKVDATASSASGTVNSSAAQASYSVTMTSNATTAGVTDILSVATLPGGGETRVSMQVAETSILNPDNSGPAAPIIINGTAPLNGNITIVANPNGSGTGVPVSIWSKDAVNIGGSALTCGQHEYKNGGCTTSNAYSYKQGASSVIGADIVANDPGFPSDMFDYVFGEPDSAAAWEHITAKQPPLSVVALIRY
;
A
#
# COMPACT_ATOMS: atom_id res chain seq x y z
N MET A 1 -57.21 63.67 42.51
CA MET A 1 -55.84 63.15 42.79
C MET A 1 -55.60 61.71 42.27
N ASN A 2 -56.17 61.30 41.12
CA ASN A 2 -56.05 59.91 40.60
C ASN A 2 -55.27 59.77 39.28
N ARG A 3 -54.68 60.84 38.73
CA ARG A 3 -54.06 60.84 37.40
C ARG A 3 -52.64 60.23 37.35
N GLU A 4 -51.92 60.28 38.47
CA GLU A 4 -50.54 59.76 38.61
C GLU A 4 -50.46 58.22 38.62
N ARG A 5 -51.50 57.54 39.10
CA ARG A 5 -51.50 56.07 39.23
C ARG A 5 -51.56 55.36 37.89
N GLY A 6 -52.26 55.90 36.89
CA GLY A 6 -52.37 55.26 35.56
C GLY A 6 -51.08 55.29 34.74
N PHE A 7 -50.32 56.39 34.82
CA PHE A 7 -49.04 56.54 34.12
C PHE A 7 -47.93 55.65 34.72
N THR A 8 -47.94 55.48 36.04
CA THR A 8 -46.99 54.61 36.74
C THR A 8 -47.20 53.13 36.37
N THR A 9 -48.45 52.66 36.27
CA THR A 9 -48.71 51.27 35.87
C THR A 9 -48.28 51.00 34.43
N LEU A 10 -48.50 51.95 33.52
CA LEU A 10 -48.11 51.83 32.10
C LEU A 10 -46.59 51.83 31.90
N THR A 11 -45.87 52.66 32.64
CA THR A 11 -44.39 52.69 32.58
C THR A 11 -43.77 51.41 33.15
N VAL A 12 -44.31 50.89 34.26
CA VAL A 12 -43.84 49.63 34.86
C VAL A 12 -44.13 48.44 33.93
N THR A 13 -45.33 48.34 33.34
CA THR A 13 -45.64 47.25 32.40
C THR A 13 -44.79 47.34 31.14
N LEU A 14 -44.55 48.54 30.61
CA LEU A 14 -43.70 48.74 29.44
C LEU A 14 -42.24 48.37 29.71
N MET A 15 -41.70 48.73 30.89
CA MET A 15 -40.37 48.25 31.32
C MET A 15 -40.33 46.73 31.43
N LEU A 16 -41.34 46.11 32.04
CA LEU A 16 -41.40 44.65 32.20
C LEU A 16 -41.44 43.93 30.85
N VAL A 17 -42.27 44.40 29.92
CA VAL A 17 -42.35 43.86 28.55
C VAL A 17 -41.04 44.08 27.81
N SER A 18 -40.42 45.25 27.93
CA SER A 18 -39.11 45.56 27.34
C SER A 18 -38.03 44.58 27.82
N ILE A 19 -37.97 44.29 29.11
CA ILE A 19 -37.00 43.35 29.69
C ILE A 19 -37.28 41.93 29.20
N LEU A 20 -38.54 41.48 29.21
CA LEU A 20 -38.93 40.14 28.77
C LEU A 20 -38.61 39.90 27.28
N VAL A 21 -38.87 40.89 26.42
CA VAL A 21 -38.53 40.83 24.99
C VAL A 21 -37.02 40.76 24.82
N SER A 22 -36.26 41.57 25.56
CA SER A 22 -34.79 41.58 25.49
C SER A 22 -34.18 40.21 25.87
N VAL A 23 -34.65 39.61 26.97
CA VAL A 23 -34.22 38.27 27.41
C VAL A 23 -34.60 37.20 26.39
N SER A 24 -35.81 37.25 25.84
CA SER A 24 -36.27 36.32 24.81
C SER A 24 -35.41 36.38 23.55
N VAL A 25 -35.06 37.59 23.10
CA VAL A 25 -34.17 37.79 21.95
C VAL A 25 -32.77 37.27 22.25
N PHE A 26 -32.24 37.49 23.45
CA PHE A 26 -30.93 36.99 23.85
C PHE A 26 -30.87 35.46 23.82
N ILE A 27 -31.85 34.78 24.42
CA ILE A 27 -31.94 33.32 24.43
C ILE A 27 -32.08 32.77 23.01
N GLY A 28 -32.94 33.39 22.18
CA GLY A 28 -33.08 33.00 20.77
C GLY A 28 -31.76 33.08 20.00
N LYS A 29 -30.98 34.15 20.21
CA LYS A 29 -29.65 34.29 19.61
C LYS A 29 -28.65 33.25 20.13
N ALA A 30 -28.66 32.99 21.44
CA ALA A 30 -27.79 31.99 22.06
C ALA A 30 -28.06 30.59 21.50
N LEU A 31 -29.33 30.18 21.42
CA LEU A 31 -29.73 28.87 20.87
C LEU A 31 -29.33 28.72 19.40
N VAL A 32 -29.52 29.77 18.58
CA VAL A 32 -29.08 29.74 17.18
C VAL A 32 -27.56 29.61 17.08
N SER A 33 -26.81 30.27 17.96
CA SER A 33 -25.35 30.16 18.02
C SER A 33 -24.92 28.74 18.37
N GLU A 34 -25.49 28.12 19.41
CA GLU A 34 -25.19 26.74 19.81
C GLU A 34 -25.48 25.74 18.68
N LYS A 35 -26.61 25.92 17.98
CA LYS A 35 -26.94 25.07 16.82
C LYS A 35 -25.94 25.19 15.69
N ARG A 36 -25.45 26.39 15.39
CA ARG A 36 -24.42 26.60 14.36
C ARG A 36 -23.09 25.96 14.74
N ILE A 37 -22.68 26.08 16.00
CA ILE A 37 -21.45 25.43 16.50
C ILE A 37 -21.56 23.91 16.39
N ALA A 38 -22.69 23.33 16.85
CA ALA A 38 -22.91 21.89 16.79
C ALA A 38 -22.90 21.34 15.36
N LEU A 39 -23.51 22.07 14.40
CA LEU A 39 -23.48 21.66 12.99
C LEU A 39 -22.06 21.69 12.42
N ASN A 40 -21.30 22.76 12.66
CA ASN A 40 -19.92 22.88 12.21
C ASN A 40 -19.04 21.77 12.80
N GLU A 41 -19.26 21.39 14.06
CA GLU A 41 -18.52 20.30 14.69
C GLU A 41 -18.83 18.93 14.05
N ILE A 42 -20.10 18.67 13.73
CA ILE A 42 -20.49 17.44 13.02
C ILE A 42 -19.85 17.39 11.63
N GLU A 43 -19.92 18.50 10.89
CA GLU A 43 -19.30 18.61 9.56
C GLU A 43 -17.78 18.37 9.62
N TYR A 44 -17.10 18.96 10.60
CA TYR A 44 -15.68 18.72 10.81
C TYR A 44 -15.36 17.24 11.10
N ARG A 45 -16.14 16.58 11.96
CA ARG A 45 -15.95 15.15 12.27
C ARG A 45 -16.15 14.26 11.03
N VAL A 46 -17.12 14.57 10.18
CA VAL A 46 -17.35 13.84 8.92
C VAL A 46 -16.20 14.06 7.95
N ALA A 47 -15.74 15.30 7.78
CA ALA A 47 -14.58 15.61 6.93
C ALA A 47 -13.31 14.90 7.43
N TYR A 48 -13.06 14.89 8.73
CA TYR A 48 -11.93 14.19 9.32
C TYR A 48 -11.98 12.68 9.07
N ALA A 49 -13.13 12.05 9.31
CA ALA A 49 -13.31 10.62 9.03
C ALA A 49 -13.14 10.29 7.53
N ALA A 50 -13.55 11.19 6.64
CA ALA A 50 -13.32 11.04 5.20
C ALA A 50 -11.84 11.13 4.83
N ALA A 51 -11.09 12.04 5.46
CA ALA A 51 -9.64 12.13 5.27
C ALA A 51 -8.91 10.88 5.80
N GLU A 52 -9.30 10.36 6.97
CA GLU A 52 -8.75 9.11 7.51
C GLU A 52 -9.03 7.91 6.60
N LYS A 53 -10.23 7.83 6.01
CA LYS A 53 -10.53 6.80 5.02
C LYS A 53 -9.62 6.92 3.80
N GLY A 54 -9.40 8.14 3.29
CA GLY A 54 -8.49 8.37 2.17
C GLY A 54 -7.07 7.90 2.47
N VAL A 55 -6.58 8.19 3.67
CA VAL A 55 -5.30 7.67 4.16
C VAL A 55 -5.26 6.14 4.16
N ALA A 56 -6.29 5.48 4.70
CA ALA A 56 -6.35 4.02 4.74
C ALA A 56 -6.38 3.38 3.34
N GLU A 57 -7.10 4.00 2.40
CA GLU A 57 -7.12 3.56 1.00
C GLU A 57 -5.78 3.75 0.32
N ALA A 58 -5.10 4.87 0.56
CA ALA A 58 -3.76 5.12 0.03
C ALA A 58 -2.75 4.06 0.51
N ILE A 59 -2.77 3.70 1.80
CA ILE A 59 -1.95 2.59 2.33
C ILE A 59 -2.29 1.27 1.64
N ALA A 60 -3.58 0.99 1.41
CA ALA A 60 -3.99 -0.23 0.74
C ALA A 60 -3.53 -0.26 -0.74
N MET A 61 -3.54 0.89 -1.43
CA MET A 61 -3.06 1.01 -2.80
C MET A 61 -1.54 0.84 -2.88
N LEU A 62 -0.77 1.46 -1.98
CA LEU A 62 0.69 1.34 -1.95
C LEU A 62 1.15 -0.12 -1.78
N LYS A 63 0.40 -0.92 -1.01
CA LYS A 63 0.65 -2.37 -0.88
C LYS A 63 0.48 -3.18 -2.16
N VAL A 64 -0.34 -2.72 -3.10
CA VAL A 64 -0.61 -3.40 -4.37
C VAL A 64 0.26 -2.83 -5.48
N ASP A 65 0.44 -1.52 -5.49
CA ASP A 65 1.24 -0.75 -6.44
C ASP A 65 2.00 0.34 -5.69
N ALA A 66 3.29 0.09 -5.44
CA ALA A 66 4.18 1.01 -4.75
C ALA A 66 4.42 2.33 -5.53
N THR A 67 4.01 2.40 -6.80
CA THR A 67 4.12 3.61 -7.64
C THR A 67 2.85 4.45 -7.64
N ALA A 68 1.81 4.05 -6.92
CA ALA A 68 0.57 4.80 -6.80
C ALA A 68 0.84 6.21 -6.24
N SER A 69 0.35 7.24 -6.93
CA SER A 69 0.62 8.66 -6.61
C SER A 69 -0.61 9.42 -6.13
N SER A 70 -1.81 8.88 -6.34
CA SER A 70 -3.05 9.51 -5.87
C SER A 70 -4.17 8.51 -5.64
N ALA A 71 -5.07 8.84 -4.72
CA ALA A 71 -6.34 8.14 -4.50
C ALA A 71 -7.46 9.17 -4.30
N SER A 72 -8.70 8.81 -4.57
CA SER A 72 -9.83 9.71 -4.33
C SER A 72 -11.12 8.94 -4.16
N GLY A 73 -12.04 9.48 -3.38
CA GLY A 73 -13.34 8.86 -3.19
C GLY A 73 -14.31 9.75 -2.44
N THR A 74 -15.43 9.15 -2.06
CA THR A 74 -16.46 9.82 -1.27
C THR A 74 -16.82 9.01 -0.04
N VAL A 75 -17.30 9.72 0.97
CA VAL A 75 -17.90 9.18 2.19
C VAL A 75 -19.30 9.76 2.30
N ASN A 76 -20.27 8.86 2.37
CA ASN A 76 -21.66 9.20 2.61
C ASN A 76 -21.99 8.78 4.03
N SER A 77 -22.35 9.72 4.89
CA SER A 77 -22.92 9.45 6.21
C SER A 77 -24.35 9.97 6.28
N SER A 78 -25.12 9.52 7.27
CA SER A 78 -26.46 10.06 7.55
C SER A 78 -26.46 11.53 7.95
N ALA A 79 -25.30 12.07 8.35
CA ALA A 79 -25.14 13.45 8.80
C ALA A 79 -24.65 14.39 7.69
N ALA A 80 -23.74 13.93 6.82
CA ALA A 80 -23.19 14.69 5.70
C ALA A 80 -22.48 13.80 4.67
N GLN A 81 -22.30 14.32 3.46
CA GLN A 81 -21.41 13.77 2.43
C GLN A 81 -20.09 14.53 2.46
N ALA A 82 -18.96 13.85 2.26
CA ALA A 82 -17.65 14.44 2.04
C ALA A 82 -16.92 13.69 0.92
N SER A 83 -16.18 14.41 0.09
CA SER A 83 -15.20 13.82 -0.82
C SER A 83 -13.82 13.86 -0.18
N TYR A 84 -12.92 12.98 -0.60
CA TYR A 84 -11.50 13.08 -0.27
C TYR A 84 -10.64 12.88 -1.51
N SER A 85 -9.52 13.58 -1.55
CA SER A 85 -8.41 13.35 -2.47
C SER A 85 -7.14 13.07 -1.65
N VAL A 86 -6.28 12.23 -2.18
CA VAL A 86 -5.04 11.82 -1.54
C VAL A 86 -3.90 12.00 -2.52
N THR A 87 -2.81 12.56 -2.03
CA THR A 87 -1.54 12.66 -2.75
C THR A 87 -0.51 11.83 -2.01
N MET A 88 0.18 10.96 -2.74
CA MET A 88 1.26 10.10 -2.24
C MET A 88 2.55 10.53 -2.93
N THR A 89 3.55 10.92 -2.15
CA THR A 89 4.85 11.38 -2.66
C THR A 89 5.97 10.70 -1.92
N SER A 90 6.96 10.17 -2.64
CA SER A 90 8.18 9.64 -2.03
C SER A 90 8.87 10.73 -1.21
N ASN A 91 9.27 10.38 0.01
CA ASN A 91 9.91 11.32 0.91
C ASN A 91 11.30 11.70 0.39
N ALA A 92 11.59 13.00 0.33
CA ALA A 92 12.85 13.50 -0.22
C ALA A 92 14.07 13.24 0.68
N THR A 93 13.87 12.87 1.95
CA THR A 93 14.94 12.73 2.95
C THR A 93 15.22 11.29 3.35
N THR A 94 14.21 10.42 3.29
CA THR A 94 14.32 9.01 3.71
C THR A 94 13.81 8.09 2.60
N ALA A 95 14.70 7.28 2.04
CA ALA A 95 14.34 6.29 1.04
C ALA A 95 13.35 5.25 1.62
N GLY A 96 12.38 4.81 0.83
CA GLY A 96 11.37 3.84 1.26
C GLY A 96 10.25 4.41 2.15
N VAL A 97 10.24 5.72 2.37
CA VAL A 97 9.15 6.42 3.07
C VAL A 97 8.30 7.18 2.06
N THR A 98 6.99 7.06 2.16
CA THR A 98 6.01 7.79 1.36
C THR A 98 5.23 8.74 2.26
N ASP A 99 5.24 10.02 1.91
CA ASP A 99 4.38 11.04 2.51
C ASP A 99 2.99 10.92 1.90
N ILE A 100 1.98 10.77 2.75
CA ILE A 100 0.57 10.72 2.37
C ILE A 100 -0.09 11.98 2.89
N LEU A 101 -0.78 12.69 2.00
CA LEU A 101 -1.61 13.84 2.32
C LEU A 101 -3.02 13.57 1.82
N SER A 102 -3.97 13.40 2.73
CA SER A 102 -5.40 13.36 2.40
C SER A 102 -6.06 14.69 2.70
N VAL A 103 -6.84 15.19 1.74
CA VAL A 103 -7.68 16.37 1.86
C VAL A 103 -9.12 15.94 1.68
N ALA A 104 -9.94 16.13 2.70
CA ALA A 104 -11.38 15.96 2.63
C ALA A 104 -12.08 17.30 2.42
N THR A 105 -13.06 17.31 1.52
CA THR A 105 -13.84 18.49 1.16
C THR A 105 -15.33 18.20 1.35
N LEU A 106 -16.01 19.09 2.07
CA LEU A 106 -17.45 19.08 2.24
C LEU A 106 -18.13 19.81 1.07
N PRO A 107 -19.40 19.52 0.75
CA PRO A 107 -20.17 20.23 -0.28
C PRO A 107 -20.23 21.74 -0.07
N GLY A 108 -20.17 22.21 1.19
CA GLY A 108 -20.11 23.62 1.55
C GLY A 108 -18.75 24.29 1.38
N GLY A 109 -17.73 23.57 0.90
CA GLY A 109 -16.37 24.07 0.69
C GLY A 109 -15.46 24.00 1.92
N GLY A 110 -15.94 23.47 3.05
CA GLY A 110 -15.10 23.21 4.23
C GLY A 110 -14.09 22.11 3.93
N GLU A 111 -12.82 22.34 4.30
CA GLU A 111 -11.73 21.39 4.08
C GLU A 111 -11.12 20.89 5.39
N THR A 112 -10.66 19.65 5.41
CA THR A 112 -9.85 19.07 6.49
C THR A 112 -8.71 18.28 5.88
N ARG A 113 -7.52 18.37 6.49
CA ARG A 113 -6.30 17.76 5.97
C ARG A 113 -5.72 16.82 7.01
N VAL A 114 -5.35 15.63 6.58
CA VAL A 114 -4.61 14.64 7.38
C VAL A 114 -3.35 14.30 6.61
N SER A 115 -2.20 14.34 7.29
CA SER A 115 -0.92 13.95 6.70
C SER A 115 -0.26 12.90 7.58
N MET A 116 0.35 11.90 6.95
CA MET A 116 1.14 10.88 7.62
C MET A 116 2.33 10.47 6.76
N GLN A 117 3.31 9.82 7.38
CA GLN A 117 4.41 9.17 6.70
C GLN A 117 4.28 7.66 6.89
N VAL A 118 4.45 6.90 5.82
CA VAL A 118 4.40 5.44 5.85
C VAL A 118 5.71 4.92 5.31
N ALA A 119 6.35 4.04 6.06
CA ALA A 119 7.52 3.30 5.62
C ALA A 119 7.07 1.88 5.29
N GLU A 120 7.28 1.45 4.04
CA GLU A 120 7.17 0.03 3.71
C GLU A 120 8.51 -0.63 4.01
N THR A 121 8.49 -1.60 4.93
CA THR A 121 9.66 -2.42 5.20
C THR A 121 9.53 -3.70 4.40
N SER A 122 10.28 -3.79 3.30
CA SER A 122 10.50 -5.05 2.62
C SER A 122 11.68 -5.76 3.27
N ILE A 123 11.57 -7.08 3.41
CA ILE A 123 12.71 -7.92 3.75
C ILE A 123 13.65 -8.04 2.54
N LEU A 124 13.12 -7.91 1.33
CA LEU A 124 13.87 -8.07 0.09
C LEU A 124 14.61 -6.78 -0.28
N ASN A 125 15.82 -6.95 -0.83
CA ASN A 125 16.66 -5.90 -1.34
C ASN A 125 15.98 -5.20 -2.53
N PRO A 126 15.69 -3.88 -2.44
CA PRO A 126 15.13 -3.13 -3.57
C PRO A 126 16.14 -2.88 -4.70
N ASP A 127 17.44 -3.01 -4.43
CA ASP A 127 18.52 -2.71 -5.38
C ASP A 127 19.02 -3.95 -6.15
N ASN A 128 18.21 -5.03 -6.20
CA ASN A 128 18.59 -6.27 -6.85
C ASN A 128 18.54 -6.18 -8.39
N SER A 129 19.67 -5.88 -9.03
CA SER A 129 19.74 -5.66 -10.49
C SER A 129 19.91 -6.92 -11.36
N GLY A 130 19.78 -8.12 -10.77
CA GLY A 130 19.93 -9.39 -11.49
C GLY A 130 18.66 -9.85 -12.21
N PRO A 131 18.72 -10.90 -13.05
CA PRO A 131 17.54 -11.53 -13.62
C PRO A 131 16.51 -11.91 -12.55
N ALA A 132 15.27 -11.47 -12.74
CA ALA A 132 14.14 -11.82 -11.89
C ALA A 132 13.65 -13.24 -12.22
N ALA A 133 14.39 -14.25 -11.76
CA ALA A 133 14.07 -15.65 -11.95
C ALA A 133 13.29 -16.23 -10.75
N PRO A 134 12.28 -17.10 -10.98
CA PRO A 134 11.62 -17.86 -9.92
C PRO A 134 12.58 -18.71 -9.08
N ILE A 135 13.65 -19.22 -9.69
CA ILE A 135 14.68 -20.01 -9.01
C ILE A 135 16.03 -19.32 -9.22
N ILE A 136 16.70 -19.00 -8.11
CA ILE A 136 18.04 -18.42 -8.09
C ILE A 136 18.93 -19.33 -7.25
N ILE A 137 20.06 -19.81 -7.81
CA ILE A 137 20.92 -20.82 -7.16
C ILE A 137 22.39 -20.40 -7.22
N ASN A 138 23.01 -20.26 -6.05
CA ASN A 138 24.46 -20.13 -5.93
C ASN A 138 25.10 -21.52 -5.91
N GLY A 139 25.39 -22.04 -7.11
CA GLY A 139 25.99 -23.35 -7.29
C GLY A 139 25.45 -24.05 -8.53
N THR A 140 25.75 -25.35 -8.62
CA THR A 140 25.11 -26.23 -9.60
C THR A 140 23.66 -26.47 -9.20
N ALA A 141 22.75 -26.38 -10.16
CA ALA A 141 21.33 -26.66 -9.96
C ALA A 141 20.95 -28.06 -10.50
N PRO A 142 21.07 -29.14 -9.71
CA PRO A 142 20.63 -30.47 -10.12
C PRO A 142 19.12 -30.59 -9.94
N LEU A 143 18.35 -30.08 -10.90
CA LEU A 143 16.90 -30.20 -10.86
C LEU A 143 16.49 -31.63 -11.18
N ASN A 144 16.15 -32.41 -10.17
CA ASN A 144 15.73 -33.81 -10.33
C ASN A 144 14.33 -34.02 -9.76
N GLY A 145 13.56 -34.90 -10.39
CA GLY A 145 12.20 -35.23 -9.96
C GLY A 145 11.13 -34.71 -10.93
N ASN A 146 9.93 -34.47 -10.42
CA ASN A 146 8.79 -33.96 -11.19
C ASN A 146 8.50 -32.51 -10.77
N ILE A 147 9.16 -31.55 -11.43
CA ILE A 147 9.11 -30.12 -11.08
C ILE A 147 8.75 -29.32 -12.33
N THR A 148 7.72 -28.50 -12.23
CA THR A 148 7.34 -27.55 -13.28
C THR A 148 7.69 -26.15 -12.83
N ILE A 149 8.55 -25.47 -13.58
CA ILE A 149 8.97 -24.09 -13.29
C ILE A 149 8.35 -23.17 -14.33
N VAL A 150 7.52 -22.23 -13.88
CA VAL A 150 6.92 -21.23 -14.77
C VAL A 150 7.85 -20.03 -14.83
N ALA A 151 8.42 -19.76 -16.00
CA ALA A 151 9.34 -18.65 -16.22
C ALA A 151 8.65 -17.32 -15.93
N ASN A 152 9.38 -16.39 -15.31
CA ASN A 152 8.97 -14.99 -15.30
C ASN A 152 9.10 -14.46 -16.74
N PRO A 153 8.01 -14.08 -17.42
CA PRO A 153 8.05 -13.67 -18.83
C PRO A 153 8.88 -12.41 -19.08
N ASN A 154 9.18 -11.62 -18.04
CA ASN A 154 10.01 -10.43 -18.12
C ASN A 154 11.26 -10.53 -17.22
N GLY A 155 11.77 -11.74 -17.00
CA GLY A 155 12.83 -12.01 -16.04
C GLY A 155 14.17 -11.33 -16.35
N SER A 156 14.47 -11.08 -17.63
CA SER A 156 15.66 -10.34 -18.06
C SER A 156 15.30 -9.16 -18.97
N GLY A 157 14.20 -8.46 -18.64
CA GLY A 157 13.62 -7.39 -19.44
C GLY A 157 12.38 -7.83 -20.21
N THR A 158 11.69 -6.87 -20.83
CA THR A 158 10.39 -7.09 -21.48
C THR A 158 10.43 -8.19 -22.53
N GLY A 159 9.66 -9.25 -22.32
CA GLY A 159 9.54 -10.38 -23.25
C GLY A 159 10.70 -11.36 -23.25
N VAL A 160 11.64 -11.24 -22.31
CA VAL A 160 12.74 -12.20 -22.14
C VAL A 160 12.43 -13.08 -20.92
N PRO A 161 11.88 -14.29 -21.14
CA PRO A 161 11.51 -15.17 -20.04
C PRO A 161 12.76 -15.67 -19.31
N VAL A 162 12.73 -15.70 -17.98
CA VAL A 162 13.76 -16.37 -17.16
C VAL A 162 13.09 -17.26 -16.13
N SER A 163 13.46 -18.54 -16.11
CA SER A 163 12.98 -19.54 -15.16
C SER A 163 14.01 -19.83 -14.06
N ILE A 164 15.28 -19.90 -14.44
CA ILE A 164 16.38 -20.25 -13.53
C ILE A 164 17.55 -19.31 -13.80
N TRP A 165 18.12 -18.76 -12.74
CA TRP A 165 19.38 -18.03 -12.78
C TRP A 165 20.37 -18.67 -11.80
N SER A 166 21.58 -18.95 -12.26
CA SER A 166 22.55 -19.69 -11.45
C SER A 166 24.00 -19.33 -11.75
N LYS A 167 24.83 -19.48 -10.72
CA LYS A 167 26.28 -19.26 -10.79
C LYS A 167 27.00 -20.29 -11.66
N ASP A 168 26.61 -21.56 -11.55
CA ASP A 168 27.25 -22.67 -12.26
C ASP A 168 26.29 -23.28 -13.30
N ALA A 169 26.63 -24.48 -13.78
CA ALA A 169 25.82 -25.18 -14.75
C ALA A 169 24.48 -25.65 -14.16
N VAL A 170 23.43 -25.60 -14.98
CA VAL A 170 22.11 -26.15 -14.68
C VAL A 170 21.94 -27.45 -15.43
N ASN A 171 21.46 -28.48 -14.74
CA ASN A 171 21.09 -29.75 -15.35
C ASN A 171 19.64 -30.08 -14.99
N ILE A 172 18.85 -30.40 -16.02
CA ILE A 172 17.47 -30.84 -15.87
C ILE A 172 17.41 -32.36 -15.96
N GLY A 173 17.12 -32.97 -14.82
CA GLY A 173 16.90 -34.39 -14.60
C GLY A 173 15.42 -34.75 -14.40
N GLY A 174 15.14 -36.06 -14.33
CA GLY A 174 13.78 -36.58 -14.12
C GLY A 174 12.77 -36.11 -15.19
N SER A 175 11.61 -35.65 -14.71
CA SER A 175 10.52 -35.05 -15.49
C SER A 175 10.45 -33.53 -15.28
N ALA A 176 11.53 -32.91 -14.78
CA ALA A 176 11.55 -31.48 -14.58
C ALA A 176 11.53 -30.74 -15.93
N LEU A 177 10.80 -29.63 -15.97
CA LEU A 177 10.65 -28.81 -17.17
C LEU A 177 10.29 -27.37 -16.83
N THR A 178 10.55 -26.47 -17.76
CA THR A 178 10.25 -25.05 -17.65
C THR A 178 9.36 -24.60 -18.82
N CYS A 179 8.45 -23.65 -18.60
CA CYS A 179 7.66 -23.05 -19.68
C CYS A 179 7.18 -21.66 -19.31
N GLY A 180 6.55 -20.97 -20.26
CA GLY A 180 5.90 -19.69 -20.02
C GLY A 180 4.61 -19.82 -19.23
N GLN A 181 4.17 -18.67 -18.70
CA GLN A 181 2.93 -18.58 -17.92
C GLN A 181 1.69 -18.88 -18.77
N HIS A 182 1.72 -18.58 -20.07
CA HIS A 182 0.60 -18.81 -20.97
C HIS A 182 0.37 -20.31 -21.18
N GLU A 183 1.44 -21.05 -21.46
CA GLU A 183 1.44 -22.50 -21.67
C GLU A 183 0.95 -23.21 -20.40
N TYR A 184 1.46 -22.80 -19.24
CA TYR A 184 1.04 -23.35 -17.95
C TYR A 184 -0.46 -23.19 -17.70
N LYS A 185 -1.04 -22.02 -18.03
CA LYS A 185 -2.48 -21.74 -17.84
C LYS A 185 -3.38 -22.42 -18.88
N ASN A 186 -2.93 -22.57 -20.12
CA ASN A 186 -3.77 -22.93 -21.27
C ASN A 186 -3.52 -24.36 -21.80
N GLY A 187 -3.31 -25.33 -20.91
CA GLY A 187 -3.06 -26.72 -21.30
C GLY A 187 -1.94 -27.39 -20.52
N GLY A 188 -1.26 -26.64 -19.65
CA GLY A 188 -0.21 -27.15 -18.79
C GLY A 188 1.15 -27.16 -19.48
N CYS A 189 2.16 -27.40 -18.65
CA CYS A 189 3.55 -27.45 -19.06
C CYS A 189 3.90 -28.91 -19.43
N THR A 190 4.23 -29.13 -20.69
CA THR A 190 4.54 -30.44 -21.27
C THR A 190 5.84 -30.33 -22.07
N THR A 191 6.46 -31.46 -22.42
CA THR A 191 7.69 -31.43 -23.22
C THR A 191 7.52 -30.83 -24.62
N SER A 192 6.29 -30.72 -25.15
CA SER A 192 6.04 -30.12 -26.47
C SER A 192 5.92 -28.59 -26.45
N ASN A 193 5.67 -27.99 -25.29
CA ASN A 193 5.55 -26.54 -25.11
C ASN A 193 6.49 -25.99 -24.00
N ALA A 194 7.41 -26.82 -23.51
CA ALA A 194 8.44 -26.44 -22.57
C ALA A 194 9.59 -25.69 -23.27
N TYR A 195 10.19 -24.74 -22.56
CA TYR A 195 11.42 -24.06 -22.98
C TYR A 195 12.64 -24.94 -22.69
N SER A 196 12.70 -25.51 -21.50
CA SER A 196 13.76 -26.42 -21.07
C SER A 196 13.18 -27.70 -20.47
N TYR A 197 13.74 -28.87 -20.82
CA TYR A 197 13.25 -30.17 -20.37
C TYR A 197 14.32 -31.27 -20.57
N LYS A 198 14.11 -32.45 -19.98
CA LYS A 198 14.96 -33.61 -20.22
C LYS A 198 14.54 -34.38 -21.49
N GLN A 199 15.50 -34.67 -22.36
CA GLN A 199 15.31 -35.49 -23.56
C GLN A 199 16.28 -36.70 -23.54
N GLY A 200 15.76 -37.86 -23.12
CA GLY A 200 16.57 -39.08 -23.00
C GLY A 200 17.67 -38.93 -21.95
N ALA A 201 18.94 -39.11 -22.35
CA ALA A 201 20.10 -38.92 -21.47
C ALA A 201 20.61 -37.47 -21.41
N SER A 202 20.08 -36.58 -22.25
CA SER A 202 20.52 -35.19 -22.37
C SER A 202 19.45 -34.22 -21.88
N SER A 203 19.86 -33.01 -21.49
CA SER A 203 18.93 -31.91 -21.17
C SER A 203 18.86 -30.95 -22.35
N VAL A 204 17.65 -30.54 -22.71
CA VAL A 204 17.38 -29.41 -23.61
C VAL A 204 17.27 -28.18 -22.72
N ILE A 205 18.26 -27.30 -22.78
CA ILE A 205 18.28 -26.03 -22.06
C ILE A 205 17.95 -24.93 -23.06
N GLY A 206 16.84 -24.25 -22.84
CA GLY A 206 16.38 -23.09 -23.59
C GLY A 206 17.02 -21.79 -23.10
N ALA A 207 16.67 -20.69 -23.79
CA ALA A 207 17.14 -19.35 -23.45
C ALA A 207 16.54 -18.79 -22.15
N ASP A 208 15.58 -19.51 -21.54
CA ASP A 208 14.96 -19.14 -20.28
C ASP A 208 15.82 -19.45 -19.06
N ILE A 209 16.95 -20.13 -19.24
CA ILE A 209 17.89 -20.46 -18.17
C ILE A 209 19.16 -19.64 -18.35
N VAL A 210 19.49 -18.83 -17.35
CA VAL A 210 20.74 -18.10 -17.26
C VAL A 210 21.70 -18.88 -16.36
N ALA A 211 22.52 -19.73 -16.98
CA ALA A 211 23.49 -20.59 -16.29
C ALA A 211 24.94 -20.11 -16.50
N ASN A 212 25.83 -20.46 -15.57
CA ASN A 212 27.25 -20.05 -15.59
C ASN A 212 27.45 -18.53 -15.69
N ASP A 213 26.59 -17.73 -15.04
CA ASP A 213 26.64 -16.28 -15.17
C ASP A 213 27.82 -15.67 -14.41
N PRO A 214 28.80 -15.01 -15.09
CA PRO A 214 29.88 -14.31 -14.41
C PRO A 214 29.40 -13.12 -13.56
N GLY A 215 28.23 -12.57 -13.88
CA GLY A 215 27.56 -11.50 -13.13
C GLY A 215 26.77 -12.00 -11.92
N PHE A 216 26.80 -13.29 -11.62
CA PHE A 216 26.08 -13.85 -10.48
C PHE A 216 26.64 -13.30 -9.15
N PRO A 217 25.79 -12.80 -8.23
CA PRO A 217 26.23 -12.18 -6.99
C PRO A 217 27.11 -13.11 -6.15
N SER A 218 28.17 -12.56 -5.57
CA SER A 218 29.06 -13.30 -4.66
C SER A 218 28.40 -13.59 -3.31
N ASP A 219 27.55 -12.69 -2.83
CA ASP A 219 26.73 -12.86 -1.63
C ASP A 219 25.24 -12.87 -2.02
N MET A 220 24.61 -14.05 -1.93
CA MET A 220 23.18 -14.19 -2.20
C MET A 220 22.31 -13.58 -1.12
N PHE A 221 22.79 -13.54 0.13
CA PHE A 221 22.03 -12.98 1.22
C PHE A 221 21.95 -11.46 1.07
N ASP A 222 23.05 -10.82 0.71
CA ASP A 222 23.08 -9.39 0.37
C ASP A 222 22.26 -9.08 -0.89
N TYR A 223 22.39 -9.91 -1.93
CA TYR A 223 21.57 -9.73 -3.12
C TYR A 223 20.05 -9.84 -2.85
N VAL A 224 19.62 -10.80 -2.03
CA VAL A 224 18.19 -11.01 -1.75
C VAL A 224 17.65 -10.04 -0.71
N PHE A 225 18.43 -9.67 0.31
CA PHE A 225 17.95 -8.93 1.50
C PHE A 225 18.64 -7.57 1.75
N GLY A 226 19.72 -7.26 1.04
CA GLY A 226 20.47 -6.00 1.16
C GLY A 226 21.31 -5.92 2.43
N GLU A 227 21.64 -7.08 2.99
CA GLU A 227 22.43 -7.22 4.21
C GLU A 227 23.49 -8.30 3.99
N PRO A 228 24.72 -8.15 4.53
CA PRO A 228 25.78 -9.16 4.35
C PRO A 228 25.44 -10.46 5.11
N ASP A 229 25.84 -11.63 4.58
CA ASP A 229 25.62 -12.92 5.25
C ASP A 229 26.40 -13.03 6.57
N SER A 230 25.78 -12.58 7.66
CA SER A 230 26.39 -12.47 8.99
C SER A 230 25.36 -12.66 10.09
N ALA A 231 25.80 -13.12 11.28
CA ALA A 231 24.90 -13.37 12.41
C ALA A 231 24.06 -12.14 12.80
N ALA A 232 24.66 -10.94 12.77
CA ALA A 232 23.96 -9.68 13.07
C ALA A 232 22.87 -9.37 12.03
N ALA A 233 23.16 -9.59 10.75
CA ALA A 233 22.19 -9.41 9.69
C ALA A 233 21.00 -10.40 9.79
N TRP A 234 21.24 -11.63 10.22
CA TRP A 234 20.16 -12.60 10.50
C TRP A 234 19.24 -12.14 11.64
N GLU A 235 19.77 -11.50 12.68
CA GLU A 235 18.95 -10.88 13.73
C GLU A 235 18.10 -9.73 13.17
N HIS A 236 18.68 -8.89 12.31
CA HIS A 236 17.97 -7.78 11.66
C HIS A 236 16.81 -8.29 10.78
N ILE A 237 17.04 -9.33 9.98
CA ILE A 237 16.00 -9.95 9.14
C ILE A 237 14.89 -10.55 9.98
N THR A 238 15.25 -11.27 11.05
CA THR A 238 14.27 -11.88 11.97
C THR A 238 13.39 -10.82 12.63
N ALA A 239 13.95 -9.65 12.96
CA ALA A 239 13.20 -8.53 13.50
C ALA A 239 12.29 -7.84 12.46
N LYS A 240 12.67 -7.84 11.17
CA LYS A 240 11.88 -7.28 10.05
C LYS A 240 10.76 -8.22 9.58
N GLN A 241 10.83 -9.52 9.88
CA GLN A 241 9.90 -10.52 9.37
C GLN A 241 8.52 -10.43 10.05
N PRO A 242 7.41 -10.19 9.31
CA PRO A 242 6.07 -10.28 9.89
C PRO A 242 5.74 -11.74 10.27
N PRO A 243 4.88 -11.98 11.28
CA PRO A 243 4.61 -13.31 11.86
C PRO A 243 4.03 -14.37 10.90
N LEU A 244 3.80 -14.02 9.62
CA LEU A 244 3.17 -14.90 8.61
C LEU A 244 3.99 -15.09 7.32
N SER A 245 5.19 -14.49 7.16
CA SER A 245 6.01 -14.75 5.97
C SER A 245 6.98 -15.91 6.23
N VAL A 246 6.96 -16.94 5.37
CA VAL A 246 7.98 -18.00 5.33
C VAL A 246 8.86 -17.76 4.11
N VAL A 247 10.09 -17.29 4.33
CA VAL A 247 11.13 -17.27 3.29
C VAL A 247 12.03 -18.48 3.52
N ALA A 248 12.05 -19.42 2.57
CA ALA A 248 12.92 -20.59 2.65
C ALA A 248 14.23 -20.30 1.90
N LEU A 249 15.33 -20.16 2.63
CA LEU A 249 16.67 -20.11 2.06
C LEU A 249 17.30 -21.51 2.18
N ILE A 250 17.56 -22.18 1.05
CA ILE A 250 18.23 -23.49 1.04
C ILE A 250 19.75 -23.25 0.93
N ARG A 251 20.49 -23.54 2.01
CA ARG A 251 21.96 -23.61 1.97
C ARG A 251 22.38 -25.04 1.61
N TYR A 252 23.31 -25.18 0.68
CA TYR A 252 24.05 -26.42 0.40
C TYR A 252 25.42 -26.37 1.07
#